data_AF-A0A2Y9SB75-F1
#
_entry.id   AF-A0A2Y9SB75-F1
#
_cell.length_a   1.000
_cell.length_b   1.000
_cell.length_c   1.000
_cell.angle_alpha   90.00
_cell.angle_beta   90.00
_cell.angle_gamma   90.00
#
_symmetry.space_group_name_H-M   'P 1'
#
loop_
_entity.id
_entity.type
_entity.pdbx_description
1 polymer ?
#
loop_
_entity_poly.entity_id
_entity_poly.type
_entity_poly.pdbx_seq_one_letter_code
_entity_poly.pdbx_strand_id
1 'polypeptide(L)'
;MESSAARLLPLLLLIWAWAPAPSRASAEAPPLINEDVKRTVDLSSHLAKVTAEVVLAHAGGSSSSRVASFLLALEPELEARLAYLGVQVKGEDEEENNLEVRETKIQGKR
;
A
#
# COMPACT_ATOMS: atom_id res chain seq x y z
N MET A 1 -16.65 -14.90 -58.00
CA MET A 1 -17.34 -14.32 -56.83
C MET A 1 -16.37 -14.42 -55.67
N GLU A 2 -15.48 -13.43 -55.56
CA GLU A 2 -14.32 -13.51 -54.67
C GLU A 2 -14.71 -13.21 -53.24
N SER A 3 -14.17 -14.04 -52.35
CA SER A 3 -14.50 -14.14 -50.94
C SER A 3 -14.25 -12.82 -50.19
N SER A 4 -15.34 -12.13 -49.85
CA SER A 4 -15.32 -10.89 -49.06
C SER A 4 -14.92 -11.12 -47.59
N ALA A 5 -14.71 -12.36 -47.16
CA ALA A 5 -14.42 -12.71 -45.77
C ALA A 5 -12.93 -12.53 -45.39
N ALA A 6 -12.00 -12.59 -46.35
CA ALA A 6 -10.57 -12.55 -46.08
C ALA A 6 -10.01 -11.14 -45.79
N ARG A 7 -10.80 -10.08 -46.04
CA ARG A 7 -10.35 -8.68 -45.89
C ARG A 7 -10.65 -8.06 -44.52
N LEU A 8 -11.43 -8.74 -43.67
CA LEU A 8 -11.84 -8.24 -42.35
C LEU A 8 -10.97 -8.76 -41.20
N LEU A 9 -10.22 -9.84 -41.43
CA LEU A 9 -9.26 -10.41 -40.47
C LEU A 9 -8.15 -9.45 -40.00
N PRO A 10 -7.51 -8.63 -40.86
CA PRO A 10 -6.49 -7.70 -40.38
C PRO A 10 -7.07 -6.55 -39.56
N LEU A 11 -8.34 -6.20 -39.76
CA LEU A 11 -9.02 -5.13 -39.03
C LEU A 11 -9.37 -5.55 -37.60
N LEU A 12 -9.75 -6.83 -37.39
CA LEU A 12 -10.01 -7.38 -36.06
C LEU A 12 -8.73 -7.50 -35.20
N LEU A 13 -7.58 -7.77 -35.81
CA LEU A 13 -6.30 -7.87 -35.09
C LEU A 13 -5.81 -6.51 -34.57
N LEU A 14 -6.09 -5.42 -35.28
CA LEU A 14 -5.74 -4.05 -34.87
C LEU A 14 -6.55 -3.54 -33.68
N ILE A 15 -7.79 -4.03 -33.50
CA ILE A 15 -8.65 -3.63 -32.38
C ILE A 15 -8.15 -4.26 -31.07
N TRP A 16 -7.52 -5.43 -31.13
CA TRP A 16 -7.01 -6.09 -29.92
C TRP A 16 -5.71 -5.48 -29.39
N ALA A 17 -4.93 -4.84 -30.27
CA ALA A 17 -3.71 -4.13 -29.89
C ALA A 17 -3.97 -2.81 -29.13
N TRP A 18 -5.23 -2.33 -29.13
CA TRP A 18 -5.63 -1.11 -28.43
C TRP A 18 -6.53 -1.37 -27.22
N ALA A 19 -6.53 -2.60 -26.69
CA ALA A 19 -7.10 -2.82 -25.38
C ALA A 19 -6.21 -2.11 -24.34
N PRO A 20 -6.70 -1.09 -23.61
CA PRO A 20 -5.94 -0.53 -22.50
C PRO A 20 -5.63 -1.68 -21.54
N ALA A 21 -4.36 -1.79 -21.13
CA ALA A 21 -3.97 -2.74 -20.10
C ALA A 21 -4.93 -2.58 -18.91
N PRO A 22 -5.37 -3.68 -18.27
CA PRO A 22 -6.16 -3.56 -17.06
C PRO A 22 -5.36 -2.69 -16.10
N SER A 23 -5.83 -1.46 -15.88
CA SER A 23 -5.25 -0.58 -14.88
C SER A 23 -5.32 -1.38 -13.59
N ARG A 24 -4.15 -1.73 -13.07
CA ARG A 24 -4.02 -2.46 -11.82
C ARG A 24 -4.52 -1.48 -10.78
N ALA A 25 -5.84 -1.53 -10.51
CA ALA A 25 -6.47 -0.73 -9.48
C ALA A 25 -5.62 -0.89 -8.23
N SER A 26 -5.08 0.21 -7.74
CA SER A 26 -4.33 0.25 -6.50
C SER A 26 -5.22 -0.44 -5.48
N ALA A 27 -4.78 -1.59 -4.96
CA ALA A 27 -5.59 -2.42 -4.08
C ALA A 27 -6.15 -1.53 -2.97
N GLU A 28 -7.47 -1.37 -2.96
CA GLU A 28 -8.14 -0.59 -1.93
C GLU A 28 -7.76 -1.21 -0.60
N ALA A 29 -7.08 -0.43 0.24
CA ALA A 29 -6.55 -0.94 1.49
C ALA A 29 -7.74 -1.48 2.30
N PRO A 30 -7.65 -2.70 2.85
CA PRO A 30 -8.70 -3.22 3.69
C PRO A 30 -9.00 -2.22 4.82
N PRO A 31 -10.26 -2.12 5.29
CA PRO A 31 -10.68 -1.06 6.18
C PRO A 31 -10.08 -1.27 7.58
N LEU A 32 -8.86 -0.76 7.77
CA LEU A 32 -8.17 -0.68 9.04
C LEU A 32 -8.47 0.67 9.70
N ILE A 33 -8.81 0.62 10.98
CA ILE A 33 -9.09 1.79 11.81
C ILE A 33 -8.01 1.85 12.89
N ASN A 34 -7.43 3.03 13.07
CA ASN A 34 -6.56 3.30 14.21
C ASN A 34 -7.46 3.56 15.43
N GLU A 35 -7.57 2.59 16.34
CA GLU A 35 -8.39 2.74 17.57
C GLU A 35 -7.70 3.61 18.62
N ASP A 36 -6.40 3.38 18.84
CA ASP A 36 -5.58 4.15 19.76
C ASP A 36 -4.24 4.49 19.11
N VAL A 37 -3.77 5.71 19.35
CA VAL A 37 -2.50 6.21 18.83
C VAL A 37 -1.79 7.00 19.91
N LYS A 38 -0.64 6.51 20.36
CA LYS A 38 0.26 7.21 21.27
C LYS A 38 1.54 7.53 20.55
N ARG A 39 1.84 8.82 20.41
CA ARG A 39 3.03 9.31 19.72
C ARG A 39 3.95 10.05 20.69
N THR A 40 5.22 9.73 20.62
CA THR A 40 6.29 10.45 21.31
C THR A 40 7.29 10.96 20.30
N VAL A 41 7.82 12.17 20.55
CA VAL A 41 8.85 12.80 19.75
C VAL A 41 10.00 13.16 20.68
N ASP A 42 11.14 12.54 20.44
CA ASP A 42 12.37 12.77 21.19
C ASP A 42 13.35 13.56 20.33
N LEU A 43 13.70 14.75 20.82
CA LEU A 43 14.63 15.71 20.20
C LEU A 43 15.89 15.91 21.05
N SER A 44 16.16 14.99 22.00
CA SER A 44 17.33 15.06 22.88
C SER A 44 18.66 14.85 22.15
N SER A 45 18.61 14.27 20.94
CA SER A 45 19.76 14.03 20.07
C SER A 45 19.76 14.96 18.86
N HIS A 46 20.77 14.83 17.99
CA HIS A 46 20.81 15.54 16.70
C HIS A 46 19.80 14.98 15.66
N LEU A 47 19.18 13.84 15.95
CA LEU A 47 18.12 13.24 15.16
C LEU A 47 16.79 13.33 15.92
N ALA A 48 15.72 13.62 15.17
CA ALA A 48 14.37 13.51 15.68
C ALA A 48 13.94 12.04 15.67
N LYS A 49 13.74 11.46 16.84
CA LYS A 49 13.18 10.11 16.98
C LYS A 49 11.68 10.23 17.22
N VAL A 50 10.88 9.68 16.31
CA VAL A 50 9.42 9.61 16.46
C VAL A 50 9.04 8.16 16.69
N THR A 51 8.40 7.89 17.82
CA THR A 51 7.83 6.58 18.14
C THR A 51 6.31 6.69 18.18
N ALA A 52 5.61 5.78 17.52
CA ALA A 52 4.16 5.69 17.56
C ALA A 52 3.73 4.28 17.94
N GLU A 53 3.02 4.14 19.05
CA GLU A 53 2.28 2.93 19.39
C GLU A 53 0.87 3.07 18.82
N VAL A 54 0.49 2.15 17.93
CA VAL A 54 -0.80 2.18 17.22
C VAL A 54 -1.55 0.88 17.45
N VAL A 55 -2.82 0.97 17.86
CA VAL A 55 -3.75 -0.16 17.92
C VAL A 55 -4.62 -0.12 16.67
N LEU A 56 -4.53 -1.18 15.86
CA LEU A 56 -5.28 -1.32 14.60
C LEU A 56 -6.45 -2.29 14.78
N ALA A 57 -7.65 -1.85 14.43
CA ALA A 57 -8.83 -2.70 14.31
C ALA A 57 -9.25 -2.90 12.86
N HIS A 58 -9.80 -4.07 12.58
CA HIS A 58 -10.34 -4.41 11.27
C HIS A 58 -11.85 -4.17 11.26
N ALA A 59 -12.33 -3.25 10.43
CA ALA A 59 -13.74 -2.83 10.41
C ALA A 59 -14.68 -3.77 9.62
N GLY A 60 -14.27 -5.01 9.36
CA GLY A 60 -15.06 -5.99 8.61
C GLY A 60 -15.87 -6.93 9.51
N GLY A 61 -17.07 -7.31 9.07
CA GLY A 61 -17.83 -8.43 9.67
C GLY A 61 -17.11 -9.78 9.50
N SER A 62 -17.63 -10.84 10.11
CA SER A 62 -17.02 -12.19 10.14
C SER A 62 -16.74 -12.85 8.78
N SER A 63 -17.25 -12.29 7.68
CA SER A 63 -16.97 -12.72 6.30
C SER A 63 -15.89 -11.90 5.58
N SER A 64 -15.26 -10.92 6.22
CA SER A 64 -14.20 -10.14 5.60
C SER A 64 -12.90 -10.94 5.50
N SER A 65 -12.24 -10.87 4.35
CA SER A 65 -10.92 -11.45 4.12
C SER A 65 -9.92 -10.99 5.17
N ARG A 66 -9.04 -11.91 5.61
CA ARG A 66 -7.95 -11.61 6.55
C ARG A 66 -7.04 -10.52 5.97
N VAL A 67 -6.68 -9.55 6.81
CA VAL A 67 -5.72 -8.50 6.48
C VAL A 67 -4.32 -8.96 6.87
N ALA A 68 -3.36 -8.83 5.95
CA ALA A 68 -1.97 -9.28 6.15
C ALA A 68 -0.96 -8.13 6.14
N SER A 69 -1.39 -6.91 5.82
CA SER A 69 -0.54 -5.72 5.74
C SER A 69 -1.33 -4.46 6.06
N PHE A 70 -0.63 -3.39 6.43
CA PHE A 70 -1.18 -2.06 6.60
C PHE A 70 -0.28 -1.04 5.88
N LEU A 71 -0.75 0.19 5.77
CA LEU A 71 -0.04 1.28 5.10
C LEU A 71 0.37 2.33 6.12
N LEU A 72 1.62 2.78 6.02
CA LEU A 72 2.16 3.91 6.76
C LEU A 72 2.46 5.03 5.78
N ALA A 73 1.89 6.21 6.00
CA ALA A 73 2.14 7.38 5.20
C ALA A 73 3.25 8.24 5.82
N LEU A 74 4.13 8.77 4.97
CA LEU A 74 5.14 9.74 5.34
C LEU A 74 4.78 11.10 4.74
N GLU A 75 4.98 12.15 5.54
CA GLU A 75 4.89 13.53 5.07
C GLU A 75 5.97 13.77 4.00
N PRO A 76 5.64 14.39 2.84
CA PRO A 76 6.60 14.60 1.75
C PRO A 76 7.86 15.36 2.18
N GLU A 77 7.75 16.28 3.14
CA GLU A 77 8.87 17.06 3.66
C GLU A 77 9.88 16.21 4.44
N LEU A 78 9.44 15.07 4.97
CA LEU A 78 10.25 14.16 5.78
C LEU A 78 10.88 13.04 4.96
N GLU A 79 10.34 12.73 3.77
CA GLU A 79 10.83 11.63 2.90
C GLU A 79 12.33 11.72 2.65
N ALA A 80 12.82 12.89 2.20
CA ALA A 80 14.24 13.10 1.90
C ALA A 80 15.15 13.18 3.16
N ARG A 81 14.56 13.21 4.36
CA ARG A 81 15.26 13.36 5.65
C ARG A 81 15.14 12.13 6.53
N LEU A 82 14.46 11.09 6.06
CA LEU A 82 14.25 9.85 6.81
C LEU A 82 15.54 9.03 6.81
N ALA A 83 16.12 8.84 7.99
CA ALA A 83 17.31 8.00 8.14
C ALA A 83 16.96 6.53 8.38
N TYR A 84 15.84 6.25 9.04
CA TYR A 84 15.44 4.90 9.43
C TYR A 84 13.93 4.81 9.66
N LEU A 85 13.32 3.69 9.27
CA LEU A 85 11.94 3.34 9.56
C LEU A 85 11.86 1.86 9.91
N GLY A 86 11.40 1.58 11.13
CA GLY A 86 11.17 0.23 11.61
C GLY A 86 9.77 0.11 12.20
N VAL A 87 9.16 -1.05 12.05
CA VAL A 87 7.85 -1.35 12.64
C VAL A 87 7.94 -2.68 13.36
N GLN A 88 7.45 -2.71 14.59
CA GLN A 88 7.45 -3.88 15.44
C GLN A 88 6.04 -4.13 15.97
N VAL A 89 5.69 -5.41 16.10
CA VAL A 89 4.50 -5.83 16.84
C VAL A 89 4.86 -5.89 18.32
N LYS A 90 3.97 -5.43 19.19
CA LYS A 90 4.17 -5.53 20.63
C LYS A 90 4.08 -7.00 21.06
N GLY A 91 5.19 -7.57 21.49
CA GLY A 91 5.32 -8.97 21.92
C GLY A 91 6.60 -9.19 22.73
N GLU A 92 6.76 -10.36 23.35
CA GLU A 92 7.87 -10.64 24.27
C GLU A 92 9.21 -10.87 23.56
N ASP A 93 9.22 -11.38 22.32
CA ASP A 93 10.44 -11.66 21.54
C ASP A 93 10.70 -10.60 20.47
N GLU A 94 11.61 -9.67 20.73
CA GLU A 94 11.94 -8.55 19.82
C GLU A 94 12.49 -9.00 18.45
N GLU A 95 13.06 -10.21 18.36
CA GLU A 95 13.67 -10.73 17.13
C GLU A 95 12.63 -11.18 16.09
N GLU A 96 11.50 -11.76 16.52
CA GLU A 96 10.45 -12.29 15.63
C GLU A 96 9.38 -11.24 15.27
N ASN A 97 9.35 -10.11 15.98
CA ASN A 97 8.26 -9.14 15.90
C ASN A 97 8.47 -8.02 14.87
N ASN A 98 9.59 -8.03 14.13
CA ASN A 98 9.88 -7.02 13.12
C ASN A 98 9.05 -7.27 11.85
N LEU A 99 8.42 -6.20 11.35
CA LEU A 99 7.61 -6.25 10.13
C LEU A 99 8.43 -5.83 8.91
N GLU A 100 8.19 -6.49 7.78
CA GLU A 100 8.78 -6.09 6.50
C GLU A 100 8.21 -4.75 6.03
N VAL A 101 9.10 -3.82 5.71
CA VAL A 101 8.75 -2.49 5.20
C VAL A 101 9.00 -2.46 3.70
N ARG A 102 7.98 -2.05 2.94
CA ARG A 102 8.07 -1.85 1.49
C ARG A 102 7.54 -0.49 1.10
N GLU A 103 8.31 0.23 0.28
CA GLU A 103 7.83 1.45 -0.35
C GLU A 103 6.71 1.14 -1.34
N THR A 104 5.66 1.96 -1.30
CA THR A 104 4.55 1.86 -2.25
C THR A 104 4.08 3.24 -2.65
N LYS A 105 3.71 3.40 -3.92
CA LYS A 105 3.15 4.65 -4.45
C LYS A 105 1.65 4.47 -4.60
N ILE A 106 0.89 5.16 -3.76
CA ILE A 106 -0.57 5.15 -3.82
C ILE A 106 -1.00 6.30 -4.75
N GLN A 107 -1.66 5.97 -5.84
CA GLN A 107 -2.25 6.99 -6.71
C GLN A 107 -3.57 7.47 -6.11
N GLY A 108 -3.66 8.77 -5.84
CA GLY A 108 -4.93 9.44 -5.58
C GLY A 108 -5.41 9.43 -4.14
N LYS A 109 -4.76 10.20 -3.27
CA LYS A 109 -5.45 11.06 -2.29
C LYS A 109 -4.62 12.34 -2.13
N ARG A 110 -5.12 13.42 -2.71
CA ARG A 110 -4.76 14.80 -2.35
C ARG A 110 -5.80 15.30 -1.37
#